data_AF-A0A7C7Q7N2-F1
#
_entry.id   AF-A0A7C7Q7N2-F1
#
_cell.length_a   1.000
_cell.length_b   1.000
_cell.length_c   1.000
_cell.angle_alpha   90.00
_cell.angle_beta   90.00
_cell.angle_gamma   90.00
#
_symmetry.space_group_name_H-M   'P 1'
#
loop_
_entity.id
_entity.type
_entity.pdbx_description
1 polymer ?
#
loop_
_entity_poly.entity_id
_entity_poly.type
_entity_poly.pdbx_seq_one_letter_code
_entity_poly.pdbx_strand_id
1 'polypeptide(L)' 'LFFKSFFYCKKCMAVANEKTCPHSPEEHLTFSGTRIREMLRQGVEPPKELIRPEVVEVLKRHGNPFVEG' A
#
# COMPACT_ATOMS: atom_id res chain seq x y z
N LEU A 1 17.28 6.35 11.76
CA LEU A 1 16.08 7.14 11.41
C LEU A 1 14.85 6.28 11.74
N PHE A 2 14.02 6.66 12.72
CA PHE A 2 12.81 5.92 13.07
C PHE A 2 11.61 6.53 12.34
N PHE A 3 11.00 5.76 11.42
CA PHE A 3 9.76 6.14 10.77
C PHE A 3 8.60 5.56 11.56
N LYS A 4 7.61 6.40 11.89
CA LYS A 4 6.33 5.91 12.39
C LYS A 4 5.62 5.12 11.29
N SER A 5 4.96 4.03 11.65
CA SER A 5 4.16 3.25 10.71
C SER A 5 3.05 4.13 10.12
N PHE A 6 3.00 4.20 8.80
CA PHE A 6 1.93 4.87 8.07
C PHE A 6 0.80 3.87 7.79
N PHE A 7 -0.42 4.40 7.66
CA PHE A 7 -1.62 3.64 7.31
C PHE A 7 -2.47 4.48 6.36
N TYR A 8 -3.32 3.82 5.57
CA TYR A 8 -4.34 4.51 4.81
C TYR A 8 -5.59 4.68 5.70
N CYS A 9 -6.04 5.90 5.93
CA CYS A 9 -7.28 6.14 6.66
C CYS A 9 -8.46 6.26 5.69
N LYS A 10 -9.49 5.42 5.85
CA LYS A 10 -10.69 5.41 5.01
C LYS A 10 -11.50 6.70 5.11
N LYS A 11 -11.53 7.33 6.29
CA LYS A 11 -12.21 8.62 6.51
C LYS A 11 -11.46 9.80 5.89
N CYS A 12 -10.12 9.83 6.02
CA CYS A 12 -9.29 10.87 5.39
C CYS A 12 -9.11 10.64 3.89
N MET A 13 -9.37 9.42 3.42
CA MET A 13 -9.08 8.96 2.06
C MET A 13 -7.60 9.16 1.66
N ALA A 14 -6.70 9.09 2.64
CA ALA A 14 -5.29 9.42 2.46
C ALA A 14 -4.38 8.57 3.36
N VAL A 15 -3.11 8.48 2.97
CA VAL A 15 -2.06 7.92 3.83
C VAL A 15 -1.76 8.91 4.95
N ALA A 16 -1.87 8.44 6.18
CA ALA A 16 -1.67 9.22 7.39
C ALA A 16 -0.88 8.41 8.43
N ASN A 17 -0.63 9.04 9.57
CA ASN A 17 -0.09 8.38 10.76
C ASN A 17 -0.82 8.89 11.99
N GLU A 18 -0.50 8.34 13.16
CA GLU A 18 -1.15 8.68 14.44
C GLU A 18 -1.02 10.15 14.85
N LYS A 19 -0.08 10.92 14.26
CA LYS A 19 0.04 12.35 14.53
C LYS A 19 -0.87 13.20 13.64
N THR A 20 -1.20 12.70 12.45
CA THR A 20 -1.92 13.48 11.42
C THR A 20 -3.37 13.02 11.22
N CYS A 21 -3.75 11.89 11.81
CA CYS A 21 -5.10 11.34 11.74
C CYS A 21 -5.61 10.99 13.15
N PRO A 22 -6.73 11.57 13.60
CA PRO A 22 -7.33 11.27 14.91
C PRO A 22 -8.31 10.09 14.87
N HIS A 23 -8.50 9.42 13.72
CA HIS A 23 -9.48 8.34 13.58
C HIS A 23 -9.03 7.05 14.25
N SER A 24 -10.00 6.20 14.58
CA SER A 24 -9.77 4.90 15.22
C SER A 24 -9.08 3.90 14.27
N PRO A 25 -8.36 2.91 14.82
CA PRO A 25 -7.72 1.85 14.02
C PRO A 25 -8.66 1.08 13.07
N GLU A 26 -9.96 1.04 13.35
CA GLU A 26 -11.00 0.44 12.48
C GLU A 26 -11.08 1.11 11.10
N GLU A 27 -10.76 2.41 11.04
CA GLU A 27 -10.71 3.20 9.81
C GLU A 27 -9.32 3.13 9.15
N HIS A 28 -8.35 2.48 9.78
CA HIS A 28 -6.97 2.39 9.31
C HIS A 28 -6.73 1.08 8.58
N LEU A 29 -6.29 1.19 7.34
CA LEU A 29 -5.77 0.10 6.53
C LEU A 29 -4.25 0.15 6.60
N THR A 30 -3.65 -0.78 7.32
CA THR A 30 -2.19 -0.93 7.36
C THR A 30 -1.70 -1.62 6.10
N PHE A 31 -0.51 -1.24 5.65
CA PHE A 31 0.11 -1.83 4.48
C PHE A 31 1.55 -2.23 4.72
N SER A 32 1.93 -3.39 4.19
CA SER A 32 3.28 -3.94 4.24
C SER A 32 3.79 -4.11 2.83
N GLY A 33 4.97 -3.56 2.55
CA GLY A 33 5.63 -3.73 1.24
C GLY A 33 5.86 -5.21 0.90
N THR A 34 6.13 -6.06 1.90
CA THR A 34 6.27 -7.51 1.69
C THR A 34 4.97 -8.13 1.18
N ARG A 35 3.84 -7.80 1.81
CA ARG A 35 2.52 -8.31 1.40
C ARG A 35 2.11 -7.79 0.03
N ILE A 36 2.39 -6.52 -0.26
CA ILE A 36 2.14 -5.92 -1.58
C ILE A 36 2.92 -6.65 -2.68
N ARG A 37 4.23 -6.89 -2.46
CA ARG A 37 5.06 -7.62 -3.43
C ARG A 37 4.56 -9.05 -3.63
N GLU A 38 4.14 -9.71 -2.56
CA GLU A 38 3.58 -11.06 -2.63
C GLU A 38 2.30 -11.10 -3.47
N MET A 39 1.35 -10.17 -3.24
CA MET A 39 0.13 -10.04 -4.05
C MET A 39 0.45 -9.84 -5.53
N LEU A 40 1.36 -8.91 -5.84
CA LEU A 40 1.78 -8.63 -7.21
C LEU A 40 2.44 -9.85 -7.88
N ARG A 41 3.26 -10.61 -7.15
CA ARG A 41 3.88 -11.86 -7.65
C ARG A 41 2.87 -12.97 -7.90
N GLN A 42 1.81 -13.02 -7.10
CA GLN A 42 0.70 -13.98 -7.27
C GLN A 42 -0.28 -13.55 -8.36
N GLY A 43 -0.07 -12.40 -9.02
CA GLY A 43 -1.01 -11.83 -9.99
C GLY A 43 -2.30 -11.28 -9.34
N VAL A 44 -2.33 -11.14 -8.02
CA VAL A 44 -3.45 -10.56 -7.26
C VAL A 44 -3.30 -9.05 -7.23
N GLU A 45 -4.36 -8.35 -7.65
CA GLU A 45 -4.37 -6.90 -7.64
C GLU A 45 -4.48 -6.33 -6.21
N PRO A 46 -3.53 -5.49 -5.78
CA PRO A 46 -3.65 -4.78 -4.52
C PRO A 46 -4.81 -3.77 -4.56
N PRO A 47 -5.50 -3.53 -3.43
CA PRO A 47 -6.55 -2.51 -3.34
C PRO A 47 -6.06 -1.14 -3.82
N LYS A 48 -6.97 -0.35 -4.41
CA LYS A 48 -6.67 1.00 -4.90
C LYS A 48 -6.20 1.97 -3.80
N GLU A 49 -6.54 1.66 -2.56
CA GLU A 49 -6.10 2.37 -1.36
C GLU A 49 -4.62 2.12 -1.05
N LEU A 50 -4.06 1.02 -1.55
CA LEU A 50 -2.66 0.63 -1.35
C LEU A 50 -1.77 0.99 -2.54
N ILE A 51 -2.26 0.74 -3.76
CA ILE A 51 -1.54 1.08 -4.99
C ILE A 51 -2.52 1.74 -5.94
N ARG A 52 -2.10 2.86 -6.53
CA ARG A 52 -2.91 3.54 -7.52
C ARG A 52 -3.09 2.66 -8.77
N PRO A 53 -4.30 2.59 -9.35
CA PRO A 53 -4.58 1.70 -10.48
C PRO A 53 -3.60 1.85 -11.66
N GLU A 54 -3.20 3.07 -11.98
CA GLU A 54 -2.25 3.36 -13.06
C GLU A 54 -0.87 2.72 -12.84
N VAL A 55 -0.45 2.56 -11.57
CA VAL A 55 0.80 1.89 -11.23
C VAL A 55 0.66 0.39 -11.39
N VAL A 56 -0.48 -0.20 -11.00
CA VAL A 56 -0.76 -1.64 -11.20
C VAL A 56 -0.72 -1.98 -12.70
N GLU A 57 -1.29 -1.14 -13.55
CA GLU A 57 -1.24 -1.33 -15.00
C GLU A 57 0.19 -1.32 -15.55
N VAL A 58 1.02 -0.38 -15.10
CA VAL A 58 2.43 -0.31 -15.51
C VAL A 58 3.19 -1.56 -15.05
N LEU A 59 2.98 -2.00 -13.80
CA LEU A 59 3.62 -3.19 -13.25
C LEU A 59 3.21 -4.46 -14.01
N LYS A 60 1.95 -4.58 -14.44
CA LYS A 60 1.48 -5.71 -15.26
C LYS A 60 2.13 -5.76 -16.65
N ARG A 61 2.40 -4.59 -17.25
CA ARG A 61 3.09 -4.49 -18.55
C ARG A 61 4.59 -4.85 -18.42
N HIS A 62 5.16 -4.67 -17.23
CA HIS A 62 6.57 -4.92 -16.96
C HIS A 62 6.74 -6.31 -16.32
N GLY A 63 7.06 -7.33 -17.13
CA GLY A 63 6.96 -8.75 -16.74
C GLY A 63 7.50 -9.16 -15.36
N ASN A 64 8.63 -8.60 -14.91
CA ASN A 64 9.04 -8.68 -13.50
C ASN A 64 9.67 -7.35 -13.04
N PRO A 65 8.96 -6.54 -12.24
CA PRO A 65 9.45 -5.24 -11.77
C PRO A 65 10.33 -5.31 -10.51
N PHE A 66 10.59 -6.52 -10.00
CA PHE A 66 11.31 -6.70 -8.72
C PHE A 66 12.76 -7.11 -8.96
N VAL A 67 13.69 -6.45 -8.27
CA VAL A 67 15.10 -6.87 -8.20
C VAL A 67 15.18 -8.11 -7.31
N GLU A 68 15.82 -9.16 -7.82
CA GLU A 68 16.13 -10.35 -7.04
C GLU A 68 17.37 -10.06 -6.19
N GLY A 69 17.27 -10.34 -4.88
CA GLY A 69 18.31 -10.07 -3.89
C GLY A 69 19.03 -11.34 -3.48
#